data_AF-A0A1I3IGH1-F1
#
_entry.id   AF-A0A1I3IGH1-F1
#
_cell.length_a   1.000
_cell.length_b   1.000
_cell.length_c   1.000
_cell.angle_alpha   90.00
_cell.angle_beta   90.00
_cell.angle_gamma   90.00
#
_symmetry.space_group_name_H-M   'P 1'
#
loop_
_entity.id
_entity.type
_entity.pdbx_description
1 polymer ?
#
loop_
_entity_poly.entity_id
_entity_poly.type
_entity_poly.pdbx_seq_one_letter_code
_entity_poly.pdbx_strand_id
1 'polypeptide(L)'
;MTRARLSILILAALAVAALLFGARLMSDPTNMSICFVEDDADFAASVASYERGLTEVPPGPLREVVLDLQFPFATRPGDILIASAFDEDTGDLTRFHDGPVPEGRPLTLLLPVADDPGAERTLLLQFEFIRPDARMTCGWTREEYLILPPGTAPTAWSVELLDAPDEDPAQGTSRLTRITALPR
;
A
#
# COMPACT_ATOMS: atom_id res chain seq x y z
N MET A 1 -37.63 33.95 -4.85
CA MET A 1 -37.27 32.72 -4.10
C MET A 1 -37.85 32.83 -2.70
N THR A 2 -38.66 31.89 -2.24
CA THR A 2 -39.32 31.98 -0.91
C THR A 2 -38.33 31.68 0.21
N ARG A 3 -38.49 32.32 1.39
CA ARG A 3 -37.60 32.13 2.56
C ARG A 3 -37.38 30.64 2.90
N ALA A 4 -38.41 29.82 2.78
CA ALA A 4 -38.33 28.36 3.01
C ALA A 4 -37.34 27.65 2.07
N ARG A 5 -37.26 28.04 0.79
CA ARG A 5 -36.32 27.44 -0.17
C ARG A 5 -34.86 27.83 0.13
N LEU A 6 -34.63 29.05 0.62
CA LEU A 6 -33.30 29.50 1.03
C LEU A 6 -32.82 28.73 2.27
N SER A 7 -33.67 28.52 3.27
CA SER A 7 -33.34 27.75 4.47
C SER A 7 -32.98 26.30 4.17
N ILE A 8 -33.72 25.64 3.26
CA ILE A 8 -33.42 24.25 2.86
C ILE A 8 -32.06 24.17 2.16
N LEU A 9 -31.74 25.11 1.26
CA LEU A 9 -30.44 25.12 0.57
C LEU A 9 -29.27 25.36 1.53
N ILE A 10 -29.42 26.24 2.52
CA ILE A 10 -28.39 26.48 3.53
C ILE A 10 -28.17 25.23 4.38
N LEU A 11 -29.24 24.57 4.84
CA LEU A 11 -29.12 23.33 5.62
C LEU A 11 -28.47 22.20 4.81
N ALA A 12 -28.84 22.05 3.53
CA ALA A 12 -28.23 21.08 2.64
C ALA A 12 -26.73 21.37 2.43
N ALA A 13 -26.36 22.64 2.21
CA ALA A 13 -24.96 23.04 2.06
C ALA A 13 -24.13 22.77 3.33
N LEU A 14 -24.68 23.05 4.51
CA LEU A 14 -24.03 22.76 5.80
C LEU A 14 -23.86 21.25 6.02
N ALA A 15 -24.87 20.44 5.68
CA ALA A 15 -24.79 18.99 5.78
C ALA A 15 -23.71 18.43 4.85
N VAL A 16 -23.66 18.90 3.59
CA VAL A 16 -22.60 18.52 2.64
C VAL A 16 -21.22 18.94 3.16
N ALA A 17 -21.08 20.16 3.68
CA ALA A 17 -19.81 20.63 4.24
C ALA A 17 -19.35 19.77 5.45
N ALA A 18 -20.28 19.40 6.34
CA ALA A 18 -19.99 18.52 7.47
C ALA A 18 -19.59 17.11 7.02
N LEU A 19 -20.26 16.55 6.01
CA LEU A 19 -19.90 15.25 5.43
C LEU A 19 -18.52 15.27 4.77
N LEU A 20 -18.21 16.31 3.99
CA LEU A 20 -16.90 16.47 3.35
C LEU A 20 -15.79 16.67 4.38
N PHE A 21 -16.05 17.44 5.44
CA PHE A 21 -15.09 17.64 6.52
C PHE A 21 -14.84 16.36 7.31
N GLY A 22 -15.91 15.61 7.63
CA GLY A 22 -15.81 14.31 8.28
C GLY A 22 -15.02 13.30 7.45
N ALA A 23 -15.33 13.18 6.16
CA ALA A 23 -14.58 12.33 5.23
C ALA A 23 -13.10 12.72 5.18
N ARG A 24 -12.80 14.03 5.16
CA ARG A 24 -11.42 14.53 5.16
C ARG A 24 -10.65 14.12 6.42
N LEU A 25 -11.25 14.24 7.60
CA LEU A 25 -10.62 13.84 8.87
C LEU A 25 -10.36 12.34 8.95
N MET A 26 -11.27 11.51 8.44
CA MET A 26 -11.11 10.05 8.39
C MET A 26 -10.05 9.61 7.39
N SER A 27 -9.81 10.40 6.34
CA SER A 27 -8.78 10.14 5.32
C SER A 27 -7.43 10.81 5.61
N ASP A 28 -7.27 11.47 6.76
CA ASP A 28 -6.00 12.10 7.13
C ASP A 28 -5.05 11.02 7.64
N PRO A 29 -3.93 10.73 6.94
CA PRO A 29 -3.06 9.64 7.34
C PRO A 29 -2.39 9.86 8.70
N THR A 30 -2.39 11.08 9.26
CA THR A 30 -1.90 11.30 10.63
C THR A 30 -2.80 10.68 11.71
N ASN A 31 -4.05 10.32 11.38
CA ASN A 31 -5.00 9.70 12.30
C ASN A 31 -5.06 8.17 12.15
N MET A 32 -4.28 7.62 11.24
CA MET A 32 -4.30 6.20 10.91
C MET A 32 -3.46 5.38 11.87
N SER A 33 -3.91 4.15 12.16
CA SER A 33 -3.29 3.30 13.18
C SER A 33 -1.91 2.77 12.79
N ILE A 34 -1.66 2.73 11.49
CA ILE A 34 -0.46 2.22 10.83
C ILE A 34 0.57 3.31 10.50
N CYS A 35 0.23 4.58 10.75
CA CYS A 35 1.04 5.73 10.38
C CYS A 35 1.54 6.45 11.63
N PHE A 36 2.83 6.78 11.64
CA PHE A 36 3.51 7.40 12.76
C PHE A 36 3.98 8.80 12.35
N VAL A 37 3.54 9.81 13.08
CA VAL A 37 4.06 11.18 12.97
C VAL A 37 5.15 11.34 14.02
N GLU A 38 6.37 11.58 13.56
CA GLU A 38 7.58 11.58 14.36
C GLU A 38 8.10 13.03 14.53
N ASP A 39 8.93 13.26 15.54
CA ASP A 39 9.72 14.49 15.59
C ASP A 39 10.87 14.47 14.58
N ASP A 40 11.57 15.59 14.40
CA ASP A 40 12.61 15.70 13.36
C ASP A 40 13.75 14.69 13.53
N ALA A 41 14.11 14.35 14.77
CA ALA A 41 15.22 13.45 15.05
C ALA A 41 14.81 11.98 14.85
N ASP A 42 13.64 11.61 15.35
CA ASP A 42 13.07 10.27 15.19
C ASP A 42 12.74 10.00 13.72
N PHE A 43 12.15 10.98 13.01
CA PHE A 43 11.88 10.86 11.58
C PHE A 43 13.16 10.67 10.78
N ALA A 44 14.21 11.45 11.06
CA ALA A 44 15.50 11.29 10.38
C ALA A 44 16.12 9.91 10.65
N ALA A 45 16.02 9.40 11.88
CA ALA A 45 16.48 8.07 12.25
C ALA A 45 15.66 6.97 11.55
N SER A 46 14.34 7.09 11.52
CA SER A 46 13.40 6.19 10.84
C SER A 46 13.70 6.14 9.34
N VAL A 47 13.80 7.30 8.68
CA VAL A 47 14.16 7.39 7.26
C VAL A 47 15.54 6.81 6.96
N ALA A 48 16.51 7.01 7.85
CA ALA A 48 17.85 6.42 7.71
C ALA A 48 17.87 4.91 7.96
N SER A 49 16.88 4.36 8.69
CA SER A 49 16.78 2.93 8.98
C SER A 49 16.26 2.12 7.79
N TYR A 50 15.46 2.75 6.92
CA TYR A 50 15.17 2.17 5.62
C TYR A 50 16.50 2.11 4.87
N GLU A 51 17.04 0.91 4.64
CA GLU A 51 18.28 0.69 3.88
C GLU A 51 18.06 1.08 2.41
N ARG A 52 17.87 2.36 2.12
CA ARG A 52 17.53 2.89 0.79
C ARG A 52 18.67 2.60 -0.17
N GLY A 53 18.33 2.19 -1.38
CA GLY A 53 19.34 1.65 -2.27
C GLY A 53 18.81 1.26 -3.63
N LEU A 54 19.73 0.87 -4.50
CA LEU A 54 19.38 0.35 -5.82
C LEU A 54 18.53 -0.91 -5.64
N THR A 55 17.42 -0.95 -6.36
CA THR A 55 16.62 -2.15 -6.55
C THR A 55 17.49 -3.19 -7.25
N GLU A 56 18.07 -4.11 -6.49
CA GLU A 56 18.80 -5.24 -7.07
C GLU A 56 17.82 -6.18 -7.76
N VAL A 57 18.21 -6.68 -8.93
CA VAL A 57 17.41 -7.68 -9.62
C VAL A 57 17.51 -8.99 -8.82
N PRO A 58 16.38 -9.54 -8.32
CA PRO A 58 16.41 -10.78 -7.55
C PRO A 58 17.05 -11.94 -8.34
N PRO A 59 17.75 -12.87 -7.67
CA PRO A 59 18.30 -14.04 -8.31
C PRO A 59 17.20 -15.02 -8.75
N GLY A 60 17.53 -15.90 -9.70
CA GLY A 60 16.65 -16.99 -10.14
C GLY A 60 15.71 -16.62 -11.31
N PRO A 61 14.75 -17.49 -11.64
CA PRO A 61 13.74 -17.20 -12.64
C PRO A 61 12.80 -16.10 -12.14
N LEU A 62 12.53 -15.13 -13.01
CA LEU A 62 11.73 -13.96 -12.67
C LEU A 62 10.45 -13.92 -13.48
N ARG A 63 9.41 -13.33 -12.89
CA ARG A 63 8.16 -13.05 -13.58
C ARG A 63 7.74 -11.59 -13.38
N GLU A 64 7.23 -11.00 -14.46
CA GLU A 64 6.58 -9.71 -14.41
C GLU A 64 5.24 -9.81 -13.68
N VAL A 65 5.11 -8.96 -12.67
CA VAL A 65 3.92 -8.80 -11.84
C VAL A 65 3.51 -7.34 -11.89
N VAL A 66 2.21 -7.12 -12.07
CA VAL A 66 1.60 -5.80 -12.08
C VAL A 66 0.73 -5.67 -10.84
N LEU A 67 1.00 -4.67 -10.01
CA LEU A 67 0.22 -4.35 -8.82
C LEU A 67 -0.50 -3.02 -9.00
N ASP A 68 -1.82 -3.04 -8.93
CA ASP A 68 -2.63 -1.83 -8.77
C ASP A 68 -2.75 -1.52 -7.28
N LEU A 69 -2.04 -0.49 -6.81
CA LEU A 69 -1.97 -0.12 -5.39
C LEU A 69 -3.04 0.90 -5.03
N GLN A 70 -3.91 0.55 -4.09
CA GLN A 70 -4.95 1.43 -3.57
C GLN A 70 -4.58 1.88 -2.16
N PHE A 71 -4.32 3.18 -2.00
CA PHE A 71 -4.02 3.78 -0.70
C PHE A 71 -5.32 4.20 -0.01
N PRO A 72 -5.41 4.08 1.33
CA PRO A 72 -6.56 4.50 2.10
C PRO A 72 -6.64 6.03 2.27
N PHE A 73 -5.67 6.76 1.73
CA PHE A 73 -5.58 8.21 1.74
C PHE A 73 -5.02 8.74 0.40
N ALA A 74 -5.19 10.04 0.18
CA ALA A 74 -4.62 10.69 -0.99
C ALA A 74 -3.08 10.81 -0.87
N THR A 75 -2.39 10.35 -1.90
CA THR A 75 -0.96 10.60 -2.09
C THR A 75 -0.70 12.00 -2.63
N ARG A 76 0.54 12.47 -2.48
CA ARG A 76 0.98 13.83 -2.82
C ARG A 76 2.35 13.79 -3.51
N PRO A 77 2.68 14.83 -4.29
CA PRO A 77 4.02 15.01 -4.82
C PRO A 77 5.06 15.04 -3.69
N GLY A 78 6.06 14.18 -3.79
CA GLY A 78 7.14 14.06 -2.79
C GLY A 78 6.94 12.92 -1.78
N ASP A 79 5.77 12.26 -1.77
CA ASP A 79 5.59 11.00 -1.07
C ASP A 79 6.49 9.92 -1.70
N ILE A 80 7.07 9.09 -0.84
CA ILE A 80 7.97 8.01 -1.22
C ILE A 80 7.31 6.69 -0.83
N LEU A 81 7.33 5.73 -1.75
CA LEU A 81 6.97 4.33 -1.52
C LEU A 81 8.24 3.49 -1.56
N ILE A 82 8.38 2.59 -0.60
CA ILE A 82 9.31 1.47 -0.65
C ILE A 82 8.45 0.22 -0.68
N ALA A 83 8.67 -0.64 -1.67
CA ALA A 83 7.92 -1.88 -1.80
C ALA A 83 8.87 -3.07 -2.00
N SER A 84 8.63 -4.11 -1.22
CA SER A 84 9.47 -5.30 -1.14
C SER A 84 8.62 -6.56 -1.04
N ALA A 85 9.19 -7.70 -1.43
CA ALA A 85 8.62 -9.02 -1.25
C ALA A 85 9.61 -9.87 -0.44
N PHE A 86 9.15 -10.41 0.67
CA PHE A 86 9.88 -11.41 1.45
C PHE A 86 9.48 -12.80 0.99
N ASP A 87 10.48 -13.62 0.75
CA ASP A 87 10.32 -14.97 0.27
C ASP A 87 10.52 -15.95 1.42
N GLU A 88 9.44 -16.59 1.88
CA GLU A 88 9.51 -17.45 3.08
C GLU A 88 10.38 -18.69 2.88
N ASP A 89 10.46 -19.21 1.66
CA ASP A 89 11.22 -20.43 1.37
C ASP A 89 12.73 -20.18 1.43
N THR A 90 13.17 -19.02 0.94
CA THR A 90 14.59 -18.65 0.84
C THR A 90 15.07 -17.76 1.98
N GLY A 91 14.14 -17.03 2.62
CA GLY A 91 14.46 -16.00 3.61
C GLY A 91 14.92 -14.68 2.98
N ASP A 92 14.83 -14.54 1.67
CA ASP A 92 15.32 -13.36 0.95
C ASP A 92 14.28 -12.24 0.94
N LEU A 93 14.73 -11.00 1.16
CA LEU A 93 13.92 -9.80 1.00
C LEU A 93 14.32 -9.11 -0.30
N THR A 94 13.43 -9.13 -1.27
CA THR A 94 13.63 -8.44 -2.55
C THR A 94 12.92 -7.10 -2.53
N ARG A 95 13.67 -6.01 -2.63
CA ARG A 95 13.06 -4.70 -2.91
C ARG A 95 12.82 -4.57 -4.41
N PHE A 96 11.64 -4.11 -4.81
CA PHE A 96 11.28 -3.88 -6.21
C PHE A 96 10.86 -2.43 -6.51
N HIS A 97 10.65 -1.60 -5.48
CA HIS A 97 10.41 -0.16 -5.64
C HIS A 97 11.04 0.63 -4.48
N ASP A 98 11.71 1.73 -4.80
CA ASP A 98 12.22 2.74 -3.85
C ASP A 98 12.17 4.09 -4.56
N GLY A 99 11.12 4.88 -4.30
CA GLY A 99 10.98 6.15 -4.99
C GLY A 99 9.58 6.75 -4.91
N PRO A 100 9.26 7.72 -5.78
CA PRO A 100 7.96 8.36 -5.79
C PRO A 100 6.82 7.34 -5.92
N VAL A 101 5.68 7.63 -5.29
CA VAL A 101 4.46 6.82 -5.47
C VAL A 101 4.05 6.86 -6.95
N PRO A 102 3.72 5.71 -7.59
CA PRO A 102 3.24 5.68 -8.97
C PRO A 102 1.79 6.20 -9.08
N GLU A 103 1.60 7.52 -8.98
CA GLU A 103 0.28 8.16 -8.96
C GLU A 103 -0.64 7.68 -10.10
N GLY A 104 -1.72 6.97 -9.73
CA GLY A 104 -2.74 6.48 -10.66
C GLY A 104 -2.23 5.48 -11.70
N ARG A 105 -1.06 4.87 -11.48
CA ARG A 105 -0.45 3.90 -12.38
C ARG A 105 -0.11 2.61 -11.63
N PRO A 106 -0.30 1.44 -12.25
CA PRO A 106 0.17 0.20 -11.67
C PRO A 106 1.68 0.21 -11.48
N LEU A 107 2.13 -0.46 -10.43
CA LEU A 107 3.53 -0.78 -10.22
C LEU A 107 3.85 -2.08 -10.97
N THR A 108 4.81 -2.02 -11.89
CA THR A 108 5.33 -3.21 -12.58
C THR A 108 6.67 -3.61 -11.96
N LEU A 109 6.79 -4.88 -11.60
CA LEU A 109 7.95 -5.41 -10.89
C LEU A 109 8.29 -6.82 -11.37
N LEU A 110 9.52 -7.23 -11.12
CA LEU A 110 9.99 -8.60 -11.36
C LEU A 110 10.10 -9.32 -10.01
N LEU A 111 9.28 -10.35 -9.82
CA LEU A 111 9.32 -11.19 -8.62
C LEU A 111 9.97 -12.55 -8.92
N PRO A 112 10.73 -13.12 -7.97
CA PRO A 112 11.22 -14.48 -8.10
C PRO A 112 10.04 -15.46 -8.15
N VAL A 113 10.17 -16.47 -8.98
CA VAL A 113 9.26 -17.62 -9.03
C VAL A 113 10.01 -18.89 -8.67
N ALA A 114 9.27 -19.97 -8.42
CA ALA A 114 9.89 -21.27 -8.14
C ALA A 114 10.78 -21.73 -9.33
N ASP A 115 11.88 -22.40 -9.01
CA ASP A 115 12.76 -23.03 -10.01
C ASP A 115 12.05 -24.13 -10.81
N ASP A 116 11.07 -24.79 -10.19
CA ASP A 116 10.15 -25.71 -10.86
C ASP A 116 9.03 -24.89 -11.55
N PRO A 117 8.93 -24.91 -12.89
CA PRO A 117 7.89 -24.18 -13.62
C PRO A 117 6.45 -24.60 -13.28
N GLY A 118 6.27 -25.76 -12.65
CA GLY A 118 4.99 -26.29 -12.20
C GLY A 118 4.60 -25.92 -10.77
N ALA A 119 5.50 -25.30 -10.01
CA ALA A 119 5.27 -24.96 -8.60
C ALA A 119 4.73 -23.53 -8.44
N GLU A 120 3.95 -23.34 -7.38
CA GLU A 120 3.56 -22.01 -6.89
C GLU A 120 4.71 -21.39 -6.10
N ARG A 121 4.71 -20.06 -6.00
CA ARG A 121 5.61 -19.32 -5.11
C ARG A 121 4.80 -18.47 -4.14
N THR A 122 5.14 -18.50 -2.87
CA THR A 122 4.48 -17.70 -1.84
C THR A 122 5.40 -16.58 -1.41
N LEU A 123 4.92 -15.34 -1.54
CA LEU A 123 5.67 -14.14 -1.17
C LEU A 123 4.86 -13.32 -0.18
N LEU A 124 5.52 -12.75 0.83
CA LEU A 124 4.95 -11.78 1.75
C LEU A 124 5.28 -10.37 1.27
N LEU A 125 4.26 -9.57 0.96
CA LEU A 125 4.48 -8.20 0.53
C LEU A 125 4.74 -7.28 1.72
N GLN A 126 5.60 -6.29 1.49
CA GLN A 126 5.90 -5.21 2.41
C GLN A 126 5.84 -3.88 1.68
N PHE A 127 5.07 -2.93 2.22
CA PHE A 127 4.99 -1.56 1.74
C PHE A 127 5.30 -0.60 2.88
N GLU A 128 6.29 0.26 2.68
CA GLU A 128 6.59 1.38 3.56
C GLU A 128 6.32 2.66 2.80
N PHE A 129 5.65 3.60 3.45
CA PHE A 129 5.30 4.88 2.88
C PHE A 129 5.91 5.99 3.73
N ILE A 130 6.55 6.96 3.09
CA ILE A 130 7.23 8.07 3.75
C ILE A 130 6.68 9.36 3.17
N ARG A 131 6.21 10.25 4.05
CA ARG A 131 5.79 11.62 3.72
C ARG A 131 6.69 12.62 4.45
N PRO A 132 7.71 13.16 3.76
CA PRO A 132 8.70 14.03 4.38
C PRO A 132 8.14 15.34 4.94
N ASP A 133 7.18 15.98 4.25
CA ASP A 133 6.62 17.27 4.67
C ASP A 133 5.78 17.19 5.96
N ALA A 134 5.28 16.00 6.28
CA ALA A 134 4.53 15.71 7.49
C ALA A 134 5.33 14.95 8.56
N ARG A 135 6.59 14.57 8.27
CA ARG A 135 7.43 13.69 9.12
C ARG A 135 6.69 12.41 9.51
N MET A 136 6.15 11.77 8.49
CA MET A 136 5.26 10.63 8.68
C MET A 136 5.79 9.41 7.94
N THR A 137 5.72 8.27 8.60
CA THR A 137 5.98 6.95 8.03
C THR A 137 4.74 6.07 8.22
N CYS A 138 4.43 5.18 7.28
CA CYS A 138 3.37 4.18 7.43
C CYS A 138 3.89 2.82 6.94
N GLY A 139 3.46 1.73 7.59
CA GLY A 139 3.94 0.38 7.28
C GLY A 139 2.81 -0.64 7.09
N TRP A 140 2.89 -1.42 6.02
CA TRP A 140 2.06 -2.59 5.74
C TRP A 140 2.98 -3.77 5.48
N THR A 141 3.26 -4.60 6.49
CA THR A 141 4.35 -5.57 6.41
C THR A 141 3.89 -6.98 6.77
N ARG A 142 4.20 -7.97 5.92
CA ARG A 142 4.19 -9.41 6.24
C ARG A 142 2.84 -9.98 6.74
N GLU A 143 1.74 -9.40 6.30
CA GLU A 143 0.40 -9.78 6.78
C GLU A 143 -0.37 -10.65 5.78
N GLU A 144 -0.06 -10.55 4.48
CA GLU A 144 -0.79 -11.29 3.46
C GLU A 144 0.14 -11.91 2.42
N TYR A 145 -0.22 -13.13 2.02
CA TYR A 145 0.51 -13.95 1.08
C TYR A 145 0.06 -13.66 -0.36
N LEU A 146 1.03 -13.25 -1.18
CA LEU A 146 0.89 -13.27 -2.63
C LEU A 146 1.30 -14.65 -3.15
N ILE A 147 0.30 -15.42 -3.59
CA ILE A 147 0.52 -16.71 -4.24
C ILE A 147 0.66 -16.47 -5.74
N LEU A 148 1.85 -16.73 -6.23
CA LEU A 148 2.26 -16.65 -7.61
C LEU A 148 1.97 -18.02 -8.26
N PRO A 149 0.95 -18.13 -9.16
CA PRO A 149 0.60 -19.40 -9.78
C PRO A 149 1.72 -19.90 -10.72
N PRO A 150 1.70 -21.15 -11.19
CA PRO A 150 2.70 -21.65 -12.13
C PRO A 150 2.66 -20.93 -13.50
N GLY A 151 3.80 -20.92 -14.21
CA GLY A 151 3.92 -20.42 -15.59
C GLY A 151 4.58 -19.04 -15.75
N THR A 152 4.80 -18.65 -17.02
CA THR A 152 5.66 -17.51 -17.41
C THR A 152 4.89 -16.26 -17.85
N ALA A 153 3.57 -16.34 -17.96
CA ALA A 153 2.77 -15.21 -18.40
C ALA A 153 2.77 -14.10 -17.33
N PRO A 154 2.81 -12.81 -17.72
CA PRO A 154 2.57 -11.72 -16.80
C PRO A 154 1.24 -11.89 -16.07
N THR A 155 1.22 -11.41 -14.84
CA THR A 155 0.09 -11.60 -13.92
C THR A 155 -0.18 -10.30 -13.19
N ALA A 156 -1.45 -10.00 -12.94
CA ALA A 156 -1.89 -8.73 -12.40
C ALA A 156 -2.74 -8.94 -11.14
N TRP A 157 -2.51 -8.10 -10.14
CA TRP A 157 -3.25 -8.08 -8.90
C TRP A 157 -3.61 -6.65 -8.51
N SER A 158 -4.74 -6.51 -7.81
CA SER A 158 -5.07 -5.32 -7.03
C SER A 158 -4.62 -5.56 -5.61
N VAL A 159 -3.94 -4.58 -5.02
CA VAL A 159 -3.50 -4.59 -3.63
C VAL A 159 -4.06 -3.35 -2.95
N GLU A 160 -5.03 -3.56 -2.07
CA GLU A 160 -5.60 -2.51 -1.25
C GLU A 160 -4.87 -2.45 0.10
N LEU A 161 -4.41 -1.26 0.46
CA LEU A 161 -3.74 -0.97 1.72
C LEU A 161 -4.79 -0.46 2.72
N LEU A 162 -4.91 -1.11 3.87
CA LEU A 162 -5.98 -0.86 4.84
C LEU A 162 -5.45 -0.03 6.01
N ASP A 163 -6.29 0.82 6.60
CA ASP A 163 -5.98 1.59 7.82
C ASP A 163 -6.06 0.75 9.09
N ALA A 164 -7.11 -0.06 9.14
CA ALA A 164 -7.45 -0.86 10.30
C ALA A 164 -7.35 -2.34 9.93
N PRO A 165 -6.98 -3.18 10.91
CA PRO A 165 -7.01 -4.62 10.73
C PRO A 165 -8.40 -5.07 10.29
N ASP A 166 -8.52 -5.60 9.09
CA ASP A 166 -9.70 -6.34 8.66
C ASP A 166 -9.56 -7.76 9.21
N GLU A 167 -10.48 -8.19 10.07
CA GLU A 167 -10.48 -9.56 10.57
C GLU A 167 -10.95 -10.47 9.43
N ASP A 168 -10.10 -11.39 8.97
CA ASP A 168 -10.58 -12.50 8.17
C ASP A 168 -11.37 -13.45 9.09
N PRO A 169 -12.70 -13.54 8.97
CA PRO A 169 -13.50 -14.40 9.84
C PRO A 169 -13.15 -15.89 9.71
N ALA A 170 -12.50 -16.30 8.61
CA ALA A 170 -12.05 -17.67 8.41
C ALA A 170 -10.70 -17.99 9.08
N GLN A 171 -9.87 -16.97 9.35
CA GLN A 171 -8.50 -17.16 9.85
C GLN A 171 -8.27 -16.52 11.23
N GLY A 172 -9.15 -15.62 11.67
CA GLY A 172 -9.02 -14.91 12.95
C GLY A 172 -7.79 -14.01 13.01
N THR A 173 -7.24 -13.62 11.85
CA THR A 173 -6.10 -12.73 11.72
C THR A 173 -6.56 -11.37 11.24
N SER A 174 -6.00 -10.34 11.86
CA SER A 174 -6.02 -8.98 11.35
C SER A 174 -5.20 -8.91 10.06
N ARG A 175 -5.72 -8.22 9.05
CA ARG A 175 -4.98 -7.91 7.82
C ARG A 175 -4.90 -6.42 7.59
N LEU A 176 -3.72 -5.96 7.25
CA LEU A 176 -3.48 -4.59 6.80
C LEU A 176 -3.41 -4.46 5.27
N THR A 177 -3.41 -5.57 4.52
CA THR A 177 -3.51 -5.56 3.05
C THR A 177 -4.62 -6.49 2.57
N ARG A 178 -5.15 -6.23 1.37
CA ARG A 178 -6.05 -7.14 0.64
C ARG A 178 -5.56 -7.35 -0.78
N ILE A 179 -5.23 -8.59 -1.14
CA ILE A 179 -4.76 -8.97 -2.48
C ILE A 179 -5.88 -9.64 -3.27
N THR A 180 -6.16 -9.13 -4.47
CA THR A 180 -7.16 -9.70 -5.40
C THR A 180 -6.53 -9.94 -6.77
N ALA A 181 -6.63 -11.16 -7.29
CA ALA A 181 -6.19 -11.46 -8.65
C ALA A 181 -7.09 -10.72 -9.67
N LEU A 182 -6.46 -10.03 -10.63
CA LEU A 182 -7.20 -9.34 -11.68
C LEU A 182 -7.46 -10.30 -12.86
N PRO A 183 -8.66 -10.21 -13.49
CA PRO A 183 -8.91 -10.94 -14.71
C PRO A 183 -7.92 -10.50 -15.81
N ARG A 184 -7.45 -11.47 -16.60
CA ARG A 184 -6.61 -11.21 -17.78
C ARG A 184 -7.36 -10.47 -18.87
#